data_AF-A0A8T6LPX6-F1
#
_entry.id   AF-A0A8T6LPX6-F1
#
_cell.length_a   1.000
_cell.length_b   1.000
_cell.length_c   1.000
_cell.angle_alpha   90.00
_cell.angle_beta   90.00
_cell.angle_gamma   90.00
#
_symmetry.space_group_name_H-M   'P 1'
#
loop_
_entity.id
_entity.type
_entity.pdbx_description
1 polymer ?
#
loop_
_entity_poly.entity_id
_entity_poly.type
_entity_poly.pdbx_seq_one_letter_code
_entity_poly.pdbx_strand_id
1 'polypeptide(L)'
;MDQGFALFVICFGLFCISILYSSVGHGGASGYLAILSLTAYSGMESAWLKQHVWVLNLVVASLAFFHYSKAGHHSSSKTIPFLLASIPFAFIGGYLRVDGAIYDTLLSITLLYAAIRLLQVRKDDDSFIVQDPEKTQAYAFGG
;
A
#
# COMPACT_ATOMS: atom_id res chain seq x y z
N MET A 1 32.51 -16.66 -7.07
CA MET A 1 32.57 -15.43 -6.25
C MET A 1 31.31 -14.57 -6.44
N ASP A 2 30.16 -15.20 -6.74
CA ASP A 2 29.13 -14.54 -7.58
C ASP A 2 27.77 -14.33 -6.88
N GLN A 3 27.52 -14.98 -5.73
CA GLN A 3 26.27 -14.80 -4.98
C GLN A 3 26.25 -13.53 -4.13
N GLY A 4 27.38 -13.16 -3.50
CA GLY A 4 27.45 -11.95 -2.66
C GLY A 4 27.22 -10.67 -3.46
N PHE A 5 27.79 -10.60 -4.65
CA PHE A 5 27.59 -9.48 -5.57
C PHE A 5 26.13 -9.40 -6.06
N ALA A 6 25.53 -10.53 -6.42
CA ALA A 6 24.12 -10.58 -6.83
C ALA A 6 23.17 -10.11 -5.71
N LEU A 7 23.40 -10.56 -4.47
CA LEU A 7 22.62 -10.11 -3.31
C LEU A 7 22.76 -8.61 -3.06
N PHE A 8 23.98 -8.08 -3.18
CA PHE A 8 24.22 -6.64 -3.03
C PHE A 8 23.44 -5.82 -4.05
N VAL A 9 23.43 -6.24 -5.32
CA VAL A 9 22.68 -5.56 -6.40
C VAL A 9 21.17 -5.64 -6.14
N ILE A 10 20.65 -6.78 -5.67
CA ILE A 10 19.22 -6.93 -5.31
C ILE A 10 18.87 -5.99 -4.16
N CYS A 11 19.63 -6.01 -3.06
CA CYS A 11 19.39 -5.16 -1.90
C CYS A 11 19.44 -3.68 -2.28
N PHE A 12 20.40 -3.27 -3.10
CA PHE A 12 20.50 -1.91 -3.60
C PHE A 12 19.29 -1.53 -4.47
N GLY A 13 18.85 -2.42 -5.36
CA GLY A 13 17.66 -2.19 -6.17
C GLY A 13 16.37 -2.06 -5.33
N LEU A 14 16.18 -2.96 -4.36
CA LEU A 14 15.04 -2.89 -3.42
C LEU A 14 15.06 -1.59 -2.60
N PHE A 15 16.24 -1.16 -2.16
CA PHE A 15 16.43 0.10 -1.46
C PHE A 15 16.02 1.31 -2.32
N CYS A 16 16.48 1.37 -3.57
CA CYS A 16 16.12 2.43 -4.50
C CYS A 16 14.60 2.48 -4.75
N ILE A 17 13.95 1.34 -4.99
CA ILE A 17 12.48 1.29 -5.15
C ILE A 17 11.78 1.75 -3.88
N SER A 18 12.26 1.31 -2.71
CA SER A 18 11.65 1.69 -1.44
C SER A 18 11.66 3.19 -1.21
N ILE A 19 12.78 3.87 -1.55
CA ILE A 19 12.87 5.35 -1.49
C ILE A 19 11.86 5.99 -2.44
N LEU A 20 11.84 5.56 -3.72
CA LEU A 20 10.98 6.16 -4.73
C LEU A 20 9.49 5.99 -4.39
N TYR A 21 9.10 4.80 -3.96
CA TYR A 21 7.69 4.49 -3.66
C TYR A 21 7.23 5.13 -2.34
N SER A 22 8.10 5.17 -1.33
CA SER A 22 7.82 5.87 -0.07
C SER A 22 7.70 7.39 -0.26
N SER A 23 8.42 7.96 -1.23
CA SER A 23 8.29 9.40 -1.57
C SER A 23 6.90 9.77 -2.08
N VAL A 24 6.15 8.81 -2.63
CA VAL A 24 4.75 8.99 -3.07
C VAL A 24 3.76 8.48 -2.00
N GLY A 25 4.25 7.90 -0.90
CA GLY A 25 3.43 7.38 0.20
C GLY A 25 2.87 5.97 -0.04
N HIS A 26 3.36 5.25 -1.05
CA HIS A 26 2.96 3.86 -1.28
C HIS A 26 4.06 2.87 -0.83
N GLY A 27 3.69 1.61 -0.58
CA GLY A 27 4.61 0.61 -0.03
C GLY A 27 5.58 -0.10 -1.00
N GLY A 28 5.36 -0.08 -2.33
CA GLY A 28 6.35 -0.53 -3.33
C GLY A 28 6.23 -1.96 -3.82
N ALA A 29 5.16 -2.67 -3.45
CA ALA A 29 4.98 -4.10 -3.72
C ALA A 29 5.24 -4.51 -5.20
N SER A 30 4.71 -3.76 -6.16
CA SER A 30 4.90 -4.03 -7.60
C SER A 30 6.35 -3.91 -8.04
N GLY A 31 7.09 -2.92 -7.51
CA GLY A 31 8.49 -2.69 -7.83
C GLY A 31 9.42 -3.76 -7.23
N TYR A 32 9.18 -4.16 -5.97
CA TYR A 32 9.94 -5.25 -5.36
C TYR A 32 9.72 -6.58 -6.09
N LEU A 33 8.47 -6.86 -6.51
CA LEU A 33 8.15 -8.03 -7.30
C LEU A 33 8.86 -8.00 -8.66
N ALA A 34 8.94 -6.84 -9.31
CA ALA A 34 9.68 -6.69 -10.57
C ALA A 34 11.18 -6.99 -10.41
N ILE A 35 11.84 -6.43 -9.39
CA ILE A 35 13.27 -6.69 -9.14
C ILE A 35 13.53 -8.16 -8.83
N LEU A 36 12.72 -8.76 -7.94
CA LEU A 36 12.92 -10.15 -7.55
C LEU A 36 12.58 -11.12 -8.70
N SER A 37 11.64 -10.76 -9.58
CA SER A 37 11.31 -11.52 -10.80
C SER A 37 12.35 -11.37 -11.91
N LEU A 38 13.02 -10.22 -12.02
CA LEU A 38 14.06 -10.01 -13.04
C LEU A 38 15.42 -10.61 -12.65
N THR A 39 15.63 -10.86 -11.35
CA THR A 39 16.89 -11.40 -10.83
C THR A 39 16.83 -12.93 -10.67
N ALA A 40 17.96 -13.58 -10.36
CA ALA A 40 18.19 -15.03 -10.28
C ALA A 40 17.20 -15.86 -9.41
N TYR A 41 16.24 -15.21 -8.75
CA TYR A 41 15.15 -15.83 -8.01
C TYR A 41 13.91 -16.12 -8.88
N SER A 42 13.91 -15.73 -10.16
CA SER A 42 12.82 -15.97 -11.13
C SER A 42 12.46 -17.46 -11.34
N GLY A 43 13.38 -18.36 -11.01
CA GLY A 43 13.17 -19.81 -11.06
C GLY A 43 12.63 -20.44 -9.77
N MET A 44 12.49 -19.67 -8.69
CA MET A 44 11.87 -20.14 -7.44
C MET A 44 10.36 -20.01 -7.50
N GLU A 45 9.66 -20.87 -6.76
CA GLU A 45 8.20 -20.93 -6.75
C GLU A 45 7.57 -19.54 -6.53
N SER A 46 6.68 -19.12 -7.43
CA SER A 46 6.05 -17.78 -7.44
C SER A 46 5.38 -17.40 -6.12
N ALA A 47 4.95 -18.38 -5.33
CA ALA A 47 4.39 -18.17 -3.99
C ALA A 47 5.45 -17.65 -3.00
N TRP A 48 6.67 -18.18 -3.07
CA TRP A 48 7.80 -17.80 -2.21
C TRP A 48 8.21 -16.34 -2.44
N LEU A 49 8.25 -15.93 -3.72
CA LEU A 49 8.53 -14.57 -4.16
C LEU A 49 7.51 -13.56 -3.61
N LYS A 50 6.21 -13.86 -3.74
CA LYS A 50 5.13 -12.98 -3.28
C LYS A 50 5.15 -12.80 -1.76
N GLN A 51 5.44 -13.84 -0.99
CA GLN A 51 5.54 -13.76 0.47
C GLN A 51 6.63 -12.77 0.92
N HIS A 52 7.81 -12.79 0.28
CA HIS A 52 8.90 -11.86 0.61
C HIS A 52 8.52 -10.41 0.31
N VAL A 53 7.85 -10.18 -0.83
CA VAL A 53 7.35 -8.84 -1.20
C VAL A 53 6.35 -8.32 -0.18
N TRP A 54 5.43 -9.16 0.30
CA TRP A 54 4.43 -8.77 1.29
C TRP A 54 5.05 -8.40 2.63
N VAL A 55 6.01 -9.19 3.11
CA VAL A 55 6.74 -8.88 4.36
C VAL A 55 7.50 -7.57 4.24
N LEU A 56 8.20 -7.35 3.11
CA LEU A 56 8.94 -6.11 2.89
C LEU A 56 8.00 -4.89 2.86
N ASN A 57 6.87 -5.01 2.17
CA ASN A 57 5.85 -3.96 2.12
C ASN A 57 5.27 -3.66 3.51
N LEU A 58 5.05 -4.69 4.35
CA LEU A 58 4.58 -4.52 5.72
C LEU A 58 5.61 -3.76 6.58
N VAL A 59 6.90 -4.09 6.46
CA VAL A 59 7.98 -3.41 7.19
C VAL A 59 8.10 -1.95 6.75
N VAL A 60 8.14 -1.68 5.44
CA VAL A 60 8.25 -0.32 4.89
C VAL A 60 7.03 0.53 5.29
N ALA A 61 5.82 -0.01 5.17
CA ALA A 61 4.61 0.68 5.59
C ALA A 61 4.59 0.94 7.11
N SER A 62 5.06 -0.01 7.91
CA SER A 62 5.14 0.14 9.37
C SER A 62 6.16 1.21 9.78
N LEU A 63 7.32 1.29 9.09
CA LEU A 63 8.31 2.33 9.31
C LEU A 63 7.80 3.71 8.90
N ALA A 64 7.13 3.81 7.74
CA ALA A 64 6.49 5.04 7.30
C ALA A 64 5.41 5.50 8.29
N PHE A 65 4.56 4.57 8.75
CA PHE A 65 3.56 4.84 9.77
C PHE A 65 4.18 5.27 11.10
N PHE A 66 5.26 4.60 11.55
CA PHE A 66 5.96 4.96 12.77
C PHE A 66 6.57 6.37 12.69
N HIS A 67 7.21 6.70 11.56
CA HIS A 67 7.76 8.02 11.33
C HIS A 67 6.68 9.10 11.32
N TYR A 68 5.56 8.84 10.64
CA TYR A 68 4.39 9.73 10.63
C TYR A 68 3.76 9.88 12.02
N SER A 69 3.67 8.78 12.78
CA SER A 69 3.17 8.78 14.16
C SER A 69 4.05 9.63 15.08
N LYS A 70 5.38 9.53 14.91
CA LYS A 70 6.37 10.31 15.67
C LYS A 70 6.36 11.81 15.32
N ALA A 71 5.92 12.18 14.12
CA ALA A 71 5.81 13.58 13.68
C ALA A 71 4.66 14.36 14.36
N GLY A 72 3.92 13.76 15.29
CA GLY A 72 2.94 14.46 16.13
C GLY A 72 1.61 14.80 15.46
N HIS A 73 1.44 14.47 14.17
CA HIS A 73 0.18 14.63 13.41
C HIS A 73 -0.79 13.45 13.62
N HIS A 74 -0.51 12.58 14.59
CA HIS A 74 -1.27 11.35 14.81
C HIS A 74 -2.35 11.54 15.87
N SER A 75 -3.57 11.84 15.43
CA SER A 75 -4.76 11.74 16.28
C SER A 75 -5.10 10.26 16.50
N SER A 76 -4.47 9.62 17.51
CA SER A 76 -4.69 8.21 17.87
C SER A 76 -6.18 7.83 18.03
N SER A 77 -7.04 8.81 18.34
CA SER A 77 -8.49 8.62 18.44
C SER A 77 -9.19 8.24 17.13
N LYS A 78 -8.61 8.52 15.95
CA LYS A 78 -9.18 8.22 14.62
C LYS A 78 -8.58 6.97 13.98
N THR A 79 -7.30 6.70 14.24
CA THR A 79 -6.64 5.50 13.72
C THR A 79 -7.13 4.21 14.37
N ILE A 80 -7.46 4.24 15.68
CA ILE A 80 -7.97 3.07 16.40
C ILE A 80 -9.30 2.51 15.82
N PRO A 81 -10.37 3.32 15.62
CA PRO A 81 -11.61 2.79 15.05
C PRO A 81 -11.41 2.26 13.63
N PHE A 82 -10.58 2.92 12.80
CA PHE A 82 -10.27 2.43 11.46
C PHE A 82 -9.50 1.10 11.48
N LEU A 83 -8.53 0.95 12.38
CA LEU A 83 -7.73 -0.29 12.51
C LEU A 83 -8.60 -1.45 12.99
N LEU A 84 -9.44 -1.23 14.00
CA LEU A 84 -10.36 -2.24 14.52
C LEU A 84 -11.42 -2.64 13.49
N ALA A 85 -11.91 -1.71 12.66
CA ALA A 85 -12.83 -2.02 11.57
C ALA A 85 -12.14 -2.72 10.39
N SER A 86 -10.88 -2.38 10.11
CA SER A 86 -10.12 -2.94 8.99
C SER A 86 -9.80 -4.42 9.17
N ILE A 87 -9.48 -4.87 10.39
CA ILE A 87 -9.15 -6.29 10.68
C ILE A 87 -10.27 -7.27 10.26
N PRO A 88 -11.53 -7.13 10.73
CA PRO A 88 -12.61 -8.04 10.35
C PRO A 88 -12.97 -7.90 8.87
N PHE A 89 -12.93 -6.69 8.31
CA PHE A 89 -13.26 -6.47 6.90
C PHE A 89 -12.21 -7.07 5.96
N ALA A 90 -10.92 -6.98 6.31
CA ALA A 90 -9.84 -7.65 5.61
C ALA A 90 -9.94 -9.17 5.70
N PHE A 91 -10.37 -9.71 6.84
CA PHE A 91 -10.60 -11.15 7.01
C PHE A 91 -11.75 -11.65 6.13
N ILE A 92 -12.89 -10.94 6.11
CA ILE A 92 -14.04 -11.25 5.24
C ILE A 92 -13.62 -11.16 3.77
N GLY A 93 -12.92 -10.09 3.37
CA GLY A 93 -12.42 -9.90 2.02
C GLY A 93 -11.40 -10.96 1.58
N GLY A 94 -10.55 -11.43 2.47
CA GLY A 94 -9.58 -12.50 2.19
C GLY A 94 -10.19 -13.90 2.10
N TYR A 95 -11.32 -14.14 2.80
CA TYR A 95 -12.03 -15.42 2.75
C TYR A 95 -12.93 -15.57 1.50
N LEU A 96 -13.31 -14.45 0.88
CA LEU A 96 -14.05 -14.42 -0.37
C LEU A 96 -13.20 -14.99 -1.53
N ARG A 97 -13.34 -16.29 -1.80
CA ARG A 97 -12.86 -16.92 -3.03
C ARG A 97 -13.84 -16.61 -4.15
N VAL A 98 -13.65 -15.46 -4.78
CA VAL A 98 -14.45 -15.01 -5.92
C VAL A 98 -14.00 -15.76 -7.18
N ASP A 99 -14.96 -16.27 -7.95
CA ASP A 99 -14.71 -16.92 -9.25
C ASP A 99 -13.99 -15.95 -10.21
N GLY A 100 -13.08 -16.46 -11.05
CA GLY A 100 -12.14 -15.64 -11.83
C GLY A 100 -12.84 -14.59 -12.71
N ALA A 101 -13.97 -14.95 -13.33
CA ALA A 101 -14.73 -14.02 -14.17
C ALA A 101 -15.34 -12.86 -13.37
N ILE A 102 -15.81 -13.13 -12.15
CA ILE A 102 -16.40 -12.11 -11.27
C ILE A 102 -15.30 -11.22 -10.69
N TYR A 103 -14.16 -11.80 -10.33
CA TYR A 103 -12.99 -11.06 -9.86
C TYR A 103 -12.50 -10.07 -10.91
N ASP A 104 -12.28 -10.52 -12.15
CA ASP A 104 -11.77 -9.68 -13.23
C ASP A 104 -12.77 -8.55 -13.59
N THR A 105 -14.07 -8.84 -13.53
CA THR A 105 -15.13 -7.84 -13.78
C THR A 105 -15.14 -6.77 -12.69
N LEU A 106 -15.13 -7.17 -11.40
CA LEU A 106 -15.10 -6.24 -10.27
C LEU A 106 -13.83 -5.40 -10.28
N LEU A 107 -12.69 -6.02 -10.56
CA LEU A 107 -11.39 -5.33 -10.66
C LEU A 107 -11.41 -4.28 -11.76
N SER A 108 -11.92 -4.63 -12.94
CA SER A 108 -12.00 -3.73 -14.10
C SER A 108 -12.89 -2.51 -13.82
N ILE A 109 -14.07 -2.72 -13.21
CA ILE A 109 -14.98 -1.64 -12.82
C ILE A 109 -14.32 -0.74 -11.76
N THR A 110 -13.66 -1.33 -10.77
CA THR A 110 -12.97 -0.60 -9.71
C THR A 110 -11.83 0.26 -10.27
N LEU A 111 -11.04 -0.28 -11.21
CA LEU A 111 -9.98 0.46 -11.89
C LEU A 111 -10.53 1.61 -12.73
N LEU A 112 -11.62 1.40 -13.46
CA LEU A 112 -12.25 2.45 -14.24
C LEU A 112 -12.76 3.59 -13.34
N TYR A 113 -13.40 3.24 -12.23
CA TYR A 113 -13.83 4.21 -11.22
C TYR A 113 -12.66 5.00 -10.63
N ALA A 114 -11.58 4.30 -10.24
CA ALA A 114 -10.37 4.94 -9.72
C ALA A 114 -9.73 5.90 -10.74
N ALA A 115 -9.68 5.51 -12.02
CA ALA A 115 -9.16 6.34 -13.10
C ALA A 115 -10.00 7.62 -13.29
N ILE A 116 -11.33 7.50 -13.32
CA ILE A 116 -12.23 8.67 -13.40
C ILE A 116 -12.03 9.59 -12.19
N ARG A 117 -11.98 9.03 -10.98
CA ARG A 117 -11.76 9.79 -9.74
C ARG A 117 -10.41 10.51 -9.76
N LEU A 118 -9.36 9.85 -10.26
CA LEU A 118 -8.03 10.46 -10.39
C LEU A 118 -8.04 11.64 -11.37
N LEU A 119 -8.74 11.52 -12.51
CA LEU A 119 -8.90 12.61 -13.47
C LEU A 119 -9.72 13.78 -12.92
N GLN A 120 -10.63 13.51 -11.97
CA GLN A 120 -11.43 14.52 -11.28
C GLN A 120 -10.71 15.17 -10.09
N VAL A 121 -9.54 14.68 -9.66
CA VAL A 121 -8.73 15.35 -8.63
C VAL A 121 -8.21 16.65 -9.22
N ARG A 122 -9.00 17.71 -9.04
CA ARG A 122 -8.60 19.08 -9.33
C ARG A 122 -7.56 19.48 -8.29
N LYS A 123 -6.43 19.98 -8.78
CA LYS A 123 -5.38 20.55 -7.94
C LYS A 123 -5.90 21.87 -7.41
N ASP A 124 -6.62 21.83 -6.30
CA ASP A 124 -6.96 23.03 -5.55
C ASP A 124 -5.68 23.49 -4.84
N ASP A 125 -4.93 24.37 -5.52
CA ASP A 125 -4.05 25.35 -4.89
C ASP A 125 -4.96 26.33 -4.16
N ASP A 126 -5.39 25.99 -2.94
CA ASP A 126 -5.97 26.98 -2.04
C ASP A 126 -5.64 26.63 -0.59
N SER A 127 -5.21 27.64 0.13
CA SER A 127 -4.89 27.61 1.56
C SER A 127 -6.03 27.02 2.38
N PHE A 128 -6.00 25.72 2.62
CA PHE A 128 -6.95 25.04 3.49
C PHE A 128 -6.74 25.50 4.94
N ILE A 129 -7.56 26.45 5.40
CA ILE A 129 -7.84 26.57 6.83
C ILE A 129 -8.58 25.29 7.20
N VAL A 130 -7.87 24.39 7.87
CA VAL A 130 -8.42 23.16 8.45
C VAL A 130 -9.42 23.58 9.52
N GLN A 131 -10.69 23.69 9.15
CA GLN A 131 -11.80 23.76 10.08
C GLN A 131 -12.20 22.32 10.43
N ASP A 132 -12.14 21.97 11.72
CA ASP A 132 -12.55 20.66 12.20
C ASP A 132 -14.03 20.40 11.82
N PRO A 133 -14.33 19.30 11.12
CA PRO A 133 -15.70 19.01 10.71
C PRO A 133 -16.56 18.67 11.92
N GLU A 134 -17.85 19.05 11.83
CA GLU A 134 -18.85 18.73 12.83
C GLU A 134 -18.98 17.20 12.99
N LYS A 135 -19.03 16.73 14.24
CA LYS A 135 -18.90 15.30 14.61
C LYS A 135 -19.79 14.37 13.79
N THR A 136 -20.97 14.83 13.40
CA THR A 136 -21.95 14.07 12.60
C THR A 136 -21.45 13.72 11.19
N GLN A 137 -20.66 14.60 10.56
CA GLN A 137 -20.09 14.36 9.23
C GLN A 137 -18.87 13.43 9.28
N ALA A 138 -18.11 13.47 10.39
CA ALA A 138 -16.97 12.58 10.61
C ALA A 138 -17.38 11.10 10.74
N TYR A 139 -18.53 10.82 11.39
CA TYR A 139 -19.03 9.44 11.48
C TYR A 139 -19.55 8.89 10.15
N ALA A 140 -20.08 9.74 9.26
CA ALA A 140 -20.65 9.31 7.99
C ALA A 140 -19.59 8.89 6.94
N PHE A 141 -18.40 9.49 6.98
CA PHE A 141 -17.33 9.22 6.01
C PHE A 141 -16.17 8.38 6.57
N GLY A 142 -16.36 7.75 7.73
CA GLY A 142 -15.36 6.92 8.40
C GLY A 142 -14.47 7.76 9.30
N GLY A 143 -14.77 7.72 10.60
CA GLY A 143 -14.02 8.43 11.64
C GLY A 143 -12.57 8.01 11.77
#